data_AF-A0A1S2VB23-F1
#
_entry.id   AF-A0A1S2VB23-F1
#
_cell.length_a   1.000
_cell.length_b   1.000
_cell.length_c   1.000
_cell.angle_alpha   90.00
_cell.angle_beta   90.00
_cell.angle_gamma   90.00
#
_symmetry.space_group_name_H-M   'P 1'
#
loop_
_entity.id
_entity.type
_entity.pdbx_description
1 polymer ?
#
loop_
_entity_poly.entity_id
_entity_poly.type
_entity_poly.pdbx_seq_one_letter_code
_entity_poly.pdbx_strand_id
1 'polypeptide(L)'
;MFRIQTNAEQVLLELMEDVRRVETNMYSHLREAALDATVLVAHRVQQQGKNAEGSRMRTRSVLKNGAYSQGHAKRRSERGRQTEHVDLTLEGDLMRNWGPVDVTDTSATVGFTDNRQADKAEYLEAYYGPIFELSNDEQEQVAGGLEDNILKDLKV
;
A
#
# COMPACT_ATOMS: atom_id res chain seq x y z
N MET A 1 -10.67 -25.49 -55.47
CA MET A 1 -9.57 -25.52 -54.48
C MET A 1 -9.73 -24.28 -53.61
N PHE A 2 -10.24 -24.42 -52.39
CA PHE A 2 -10.40 -23.28 -51.47
C PHE A 2 -9.05 -22.99 -50.82
N ARG A 3 -8.52 -21.77 -51.00
CA ARG A 3 -7.38 -21.27 -50.21
C ARG A 3 -7.96 -20.63 -48.97
N ILE A 4 -7.74 -21.23 -47.81
CA ILE A 4 -8.00 -20.56 -46.53
C ILE A 4 -6.93 -19.48 -46.40
N GLN A 5 -7.33 -18.22 -46.57
CA GLN A 5 -6.49 -17.08 -46.15
C GLN A 5 -6.60 -17.00 -44.63
N THR A 6 -5.51 -17.31 -43.94
CA THR A 6 -5.42 -17.20 -42.48
C THR A 6 -4.61 -15.97 -42.12
N ASN A 7 -5.06 -15.24 -41.11
CA ASN A 7 -4.33 -14.14 -40.46
C ASN A 7 -3.60 -14.60 -39.20
N ALA A 8 -3.48 -15.92 -38.96
CA ALA A 8 -2.91 -16.48 -37.73
C ALA A 8 -1.47 -16.03 -37.46
N GLU A 9 -0.64 -15.86 -38.50
CA GLU A 9 0.72 -15.35 -38.35
C GLU A 9 0.74 -13.92 -37.82
N GLN A 10 -0.13 -13.06 -38.34
CA GLN A 10 -0.24 -11.67 -37.88
C GLN A 10 -0.71 -11.62 -36.42
N VAL A 11 -1.75 -12.39 -36.07
CA VAL A 11 -2.27 -12.47 -34.70
C VAL A 11 -1.20 -12.97 -33.73
N LEU A 12 -0.39 -13.96 -34.14
CA LEU A 12 0.70 -14.48 -33.31
C LEU A 12 1.80 -13.43 -33.09
N LEU A 13 2.18 -12.69 -34.12
CA LEU A 13 3.18 -11.61 -34.01
C LEU A 13 2.69 -10.50 -33.10
N GLU A 14 1.43 -10.07 -33.24
CA GLU A 14 0.81 -9.06 -32.37
C GLU A 14 0.82 -9.52 -30.90
N LEU A 15 0.41 -10.77 -30.64
CA LEU A 15 0.43 -11.33 -29.29
C LEU A 15 1.86 -11.39 -28.70
N MET A 16 2.86 -11.76 -29.50
CA MET A 16 4.25 -11.79 -29.05
C MET A 16 4.79 -10.38 -28.71
N GLU A 17 4.40 -9.37 -29.48
CA GLU A 17 4.77 -7.98 -29.20
C GLU A 17 4.10 -7.46 -27.93
N ASP A 18 2.84 -7.80 -27.69
CA ASP A 18 2.11 -7.37 -26.50
C ASP A 18 2.66 -8.06 -25.23
N VAL A 19 2.94 -9.37 -25.27
CA VAL A 19 3.59 -10.07 -24.15
C VAL A 19 4.95 -9.45 -23.81
N ARG A 20 5.80 -9.19 -24.82
CA ARG A 20 7.11 -8.55 -24.58
C ARG A 20 6.98 -7.15 -23.97
N ARG A 21 5.94 -6.40 -24.34
CA ARG A 21 5.69 -5.07 -23.80
C ARG A 21 5.33 -5.15 -22.32
N VAL A 22 4.42 -6.05 -21.97
CA VAL A 22 4.05 -6.32 -20.57
C VAL A 22 5.29 -6.72 -19.76
N GLU A 23 6.10 -7.66 -20.26
CA GLU A 23 7.34 -8.07 -19.58
C GLU A 23 8.31 -6.91 -19.37
N THR A 24 8.48 -6.06 -20.39
CA THR A 24 9.40 -4.89 -20.32
C THR A 24 8.92 -3.85 -19.31
N ASN A 25 7.60 -3.68 -19.18
CA ASN A 25 7.00 -2.65 -18.32
C ASN A 25 6.66 -3.16 -16.92
N MET A 26 6.75 -4.46 -16.65
CA MET A 26 6.30 -5.09 -15.41
C MET A 26 6.96 -4.48 -14.16
N TYR A 27 8.26 -4.20 -14.22
CA TYR A 27 8.96 -3.48 -13.14
C TYR A 27 8.28 -2.15 -12.78
N SER A 28 7.91 -1.36 -13.79
CA SER A 28 7.27 -0.06 -13.60
C SER A 28 5.88 -0.23 -12.99
N HIS A 29 5.10 -1.17 -13.48
CA HIS A 29 3.75 -1.44 -13.00
C HIS A 29 3.75 -1.93 -11.56
N LEU A 30 4.64 -2.85 -11.21
CA LEU A 30 4.81 -3.33 -9.84
C LEU A 30 5.32 -2.24 -8.89
N ARG A 31 6.22 -1.36 -9.36
CA ARG A 31 6.67 -0.20 -8.59
C ARG A 31 5.53 0.77 -8.32
N GLU A 32 4.69 1.04 -9.30
CA GLU A 32 3.52 1.92 -9.16
C GLU A 32 2.51 1.31 -8.17
N ALA A 33 2.18 0.03 -8.33
CA ALA A 33 1.31 -0.69 -7.40
C ALA A 33 1.82 -0.65 -5.94
N ALA A 34 3.13 -0.78 -5.73
CA ALA A 34 3.73 -0.67 -4.40
C ALA A 34 3.65 0.76 -3.82
N LEU A 35 3.75 1.80 -4.67
CA LEU A 35 3.56 3.18 -4.25
C LEU A 35 2.09 3.45 -3.89
N ASP A 36 1.15 2.95 -4.68
CA ASP A 36 -0.28 3.06 -4.40
C ASP A 36 -0.64 2.38 -3.08
N ALA A 37 -0.15 1.16 -2.85
CA ALA A 37 -0.27 0.45 -1.58
C ALA A 37 0.23 1.32 -0.40
N THR A 38 1.39 1.94 -0.55
CA THR A 38 1.99 2.83 0.46
C THR A 38 1.06 4.01 0.78
N VAL A 39 0.52 4.65 -0.26
CA VAL A 39 -0.37 5.81 -0.13
C VAL A 39 -1.70 5.42 0.51
N LEU A 40 -2.30 4.31 0.11
CA LEU A 40 -3.57 3.82 0.65
C LEU A 40 -3.47 3.52 2.15
N VAL A 41 -2.45 2.76 2.56
CA VAL A 41 -2.18 2.47 3.98
C VAL A 41 -1.95 3.76 4.75
N ALA A 42 -1.12 4.67 4.22
CA ALA A 42 -0.86 5.95 4.87
C ALA A 42 -2.15 6.78 5.03
N HIS A 43 -3.00 6.82 4.02
CA HIS A 43 -4.28 7.50 4.07
C HIS A 43 -5.21 6.88 5.13
N ARG A 44 -5.39 5.56 5.14
CA ARG A 44 -6.21 4.86 6.15
C ARG A 44 -5.71 5.12 7.57
N VAL A 45 -4.41 5.02 7.80
CA VAL A 45 -3.80 5.24 9.11
C VAL A 45 -3.90 6.70 9.54
N GLN A 46 -3.44 7.64 8.70
CA GLN A 46 -3.31 9.03 9.12
C GLN A 46 -4.64 9.78 9.13
N GLN A 47 -5.51 9.51 8.17
CA GLN A 47 -6.78 10.23 8.02
C GLN A 47 -7.93 9.55 8.78
N GLN A 48 -7.94 8.21 8.85
CA GLN A 48 -9.05 7.47 9.45
C GLN A 48 -8.70 6.84 10.80
N GLY A 49 -7.41 6.66 11.09
CA GLY A 49 -6.93 5.97 12.29
C GLY A 49 -7.45 4.55 12.43
N LYS A 50 -7.45 3.80 11.32
CA LYS A 50 -7.90 2.41 11.26
C LYS A 50 -6.75 1.44 11.00
N ASN A 51 -6.86 0.24 11.57
CA ASN A 51 -6.03 -0.91 11.25
C ASN A 51 -6.53 -1.60 9.94
N ALA A 52 -5.86 -2.64 9.46
CA ALA A 52 -6.13 -3.31 8.18
C ALA A 52 -7.50 -4.00 8.16
N GLU A 53 -7.98 -4.40 9.34
CA GLU A 53 -9.32 -4.97 9.55
C GLU A 53 -10.42 -3.89 9.56
N GLY A 54 -10.07 -2.60 9.41
CA GLY A 54 -10.99 -1.47 9.44
C GLY A 54 -11.38 -0.99 10.84
N SER A 55 -10.86 -1.62 11.89
CA SER A 55 -11.10 -1.25 13.28
C SER A 55 -10.37 0.04 13.66
N ARG A 56 -11.05 0.94 14.39
CA ARG A 56 -10.41 2.18 14.88
C ARG A 56 -9.36 1.87 15.94
N MET A 57 -8.15 2.35 15.71
CA MET A 57 -7.03 2.26 16.64
C MET A 57 -7.26 3.18 17.85
N ARG A 58 -7.24 2.62 19.06
CA ARG A 58 -7.49 3.35 20.32
C ARG A 58 -6.64 2.81 21.47
N THR A 59 -6.23 3.69 22.36
CA THR A 59 -5.52 3.29 23.58
C THR A 59 -6.38 2.37 24.46
N ARG A 60 -5.73 1.40 25.10
CA ARG A 60 -6.25 0.55 26.18
C ARG A 60 -6.19 1.24 27.56
N SER A 61 -5.59 2.44 27.65
CA SER A 61 -5.48 3.20 28.90
C SER A 61 -6.86 3.56 29.46
N VAL A 62 -7.02 3.44 30.79
CA VAL A 62 -8.22 3.88 31.52
C VAL A 62 -8.35 5.41 31.44
N LEU A 63 -7.26 6.12 31.69
CA LEU A 63 -7.17 7.56 31.55
C LEU A 63 -6.84 7.88 30.09
N LYS A 64 -7.86 8.23 29.32
CA LYS A 64 -7.76 8.55 27.89
C LYS A 64 -8.38 9.89 27.57
N ASN A 65 -7.85 10.53 26.54
CA ASN A 65 -8.44 11.70 25.91
C ASN A 65 -8.42 11.46 24.39
N GLY A 66 -9.61 11.30 23.81
CA GLY A 66 -9.77 10.82 22.44
C GLY A 66 -9.25 9.40 22.26
N ALA A 67 -8.44 9.18 21.22
CA ALA A 67 -7.86 7.87 20.92
C ALA A 67 -6.56 7.56 21.68
N TYR A 68 -6.01 8.53 22.43
CA TYR A 68 -4.72 8.40 23.11
C TYR A 68 -4.88 8.42 24.64
N SER A 69 -3.84 7.96 25.35
CA SER A 69 -3.78 8.12 26.81
C SER A 69 -3.71 9.60 27.17
N GLN A 70 -4.17 9.98 28.36
CA GLN A 70 -4.25 11.39 28.77
C GLN A 70 -2.92 12.15 28.60
N GLY A 71 -1.80 11.54 29.04
CA GLY A 71 -0.47 12.15 28.89
C GLY A 71 -0.01 12.26 27.44
N HIS A 72 -0.30 11.27 26.61
CA HIS A 72 0.06 11.29 25.20
C HIS A 72 -0.79 12.27 24.40
N ALA A 73 -2.10 12.33 24.69
CA ALA A 73 -3.01 13.32 24.13
C ALA A 73 -2.57 14.74 24.48
N LYS A 74 -2.21 15.01 25.74
CA LYS A 74 -1.68 16.32 26.16
C LYS A 74 -0.45 16.73 25.34
N ARG A 75 0.54 15.83 25.23
CA ARG A 75 1.75 16.07 24.42
C ARG A 75 1.43 16.34 22.94
N ARG A 76 0.43 15.65 22.38
CA ARG A 76 -0.04 15.87 21.01
C ARG A 76 -0.70 17.24 20.86
N SER A 77 -1.62 17.60 21.75
CA SER A 77 -2.29 18.90 21.74
C SER A 77 -1.31 20.06 21.90
N GLU A 78 -0.30 19.95 22.77
CA GLU A 78 0.78 20.94 22.93
C GLU A 78 1.57 21.17 21.64
N ARG A 79 1.62 20.19 20.73
CA ARG A 79 2.26 20.27 19.42
C ARG A 79 1.27 20.62 18.29
N GLY A 80 0.04 21.03 18.62
CA GLY A 80 -0.99 21.35 17.63
C GLY A 80 -1.46 20.15 16.81
N ARG A 81 -1.34 18.93 17.34
CA ARG A 81 -1.76 17.70 16.66
C ARG A 81 -3.14 17.26 17.15
N GLN A 82 -3.91 16.65 16.26
CA GLN A 82 -5.22 16.06 16.59
C GLN A 82 -5.07 14.88 17.56
N THR A 83 -6.11 14.65 18.37
CA THR A 83 -6.18 13.57 19.37
C THR A 83 -7.38 12.64 19.20
N GLU A 84 -8.22 12.88 18.20
CA GLU A 84 -9.47 12.14 17.98
C GLU A 84 -9.22 10.70 17.52
N HIS A 85 -8.21 10.48 16.69
CA HIS A 85 -7.82 9.16 16.19
C HIS A 85 -6.30 8.96 16.20
N VAL A 86 -5.87 7.69 16.22
CA VAL A 86 -4.44 7.36 16.13
C VAL A 86 -3.97 7.57 14.69
N ASP A 87 -2.95 8.39 14.46
CA ASP A 87 -2.42 8.69 13.12
C ASP A 87 -0.94 8.34 12.94
N LEU A 88 -0.28 7.84 13.99
CA LEU A 88 1.14 7.48 14.01
C LEU A 88 2.11 8.61 13.62
N THR A 89 1.68 9.89 13.64
CA THR A 89 2.47 11.03 13.16
C THR A 89 3.18 11.86 14.24
N LEU A 90 3.21 11.41 15.51
CA LEU A 90 3.74 12.25 16.60
C LEU A 90 5.19 12.73 16.35
N GLU A 91 6.04 11.83 15.88
CA GLU A 91 7.41 12.15 15.44
C GLU A 91 7.51 12.24 13.91
N GLY A 92 6.57 11.61 13.18
CA GLY A 92 6.49 11.64 11.72
C GLY A 92 7.45 10.69 11.01
N ASP A 93 8.47 10.18 11.70
CA ASP A 93 9.51 9.34 11.10
C ASP A 93 9.00 7.97 10.67
N LEU A 94 7.99 7.40 11.34
CA LEU A 94 7.49 6.05 11.03
C LEU A 94 6.96 5.98 9.59
N MET A 95 5.93 6.77 9.29
CA MET A 95 5.29 6.77 7.97
C MET A 95 6.17 7.32 6.85
N ARG A 96 7.21 8.11 7.18
CA ARG A 96 8.21 8.57 6.19
C ARG A 96 9.15 7.46 5.72
N ASN A 97 9.33 6.43 6.54
CA ASN A 97 10.18 5.28 6.22
C ASN A 97 9.36 4.09 5.67
N TRP A 98 8.03 4.22 5.57
CA TRP A 98 7.15 3.23 4.95
C TRP A 98 7.11 3.44 3.43
N GLY A 99 7.54 2.45 2.66
CA GLY A 99 7.54 2.52 1.19
C GLY A 99 8.11 1.27 0.53
N PRO A 100 8.22 1.25 -0.81
CA PRO A 100 8.80 0.13 -1.54
C PRO A 100 10.26 -0.10 -1.11
N VAL A 101 10.56 -1.32 -0.65
CA VAL A 101 11.91 -1.73 -0.21
C VAL A 101 12.62 -2.61 -1.22
N ASP A 102 11.85 -3.41 -1.97
CA ASP A 102 12.36 -4.29 -3.03
C ASP A 102 11.33 -4.35 -4.16
N VAL A 103 11.78 -4.15 -5.40
CA VAL A 103 10.94 -4.23 -6.59
C VAL A 103 11.72 -4.96 -7.68
N THR A 104 11.11 -6.00 -8.21
CA THR A 104 11.61 -6.82 -9.31
C THR A 104 10.55 -6.88 -10.41
N ASP A 105 10.87 -7.55 -11.51
CA ASP A 105 9.93 -7.79 -12.61
C ASP A 105 8.82 -8.79 -12.23
N THR A 106 8.88 -9.39 -11.04
CA THR A 106 7.94 -10.44 -10.59
C THR A 106 7.30 -10.17 -9.24
N SER A 107 7.84 -9.24 -8.46
CA SER A 107 7.37 -8.95 -7.11
C SER A 107 7.70 -7.52 -6.72
N ALA A 108 6.85 -6.93 -5.90
CA ALA A 108 7.16 -5.70 -5.16
C ALA A 108 6.83 -5.89 -3.69
N THR A 109 7.74 -5.42 -2.83
CA THR A 109 7.63 -5.48 -1.37
C THR A 109 7.61 -4.07 -0.81
N VAL A 110 6.60 -3.78 0.01
CA VAL A 110 6.51 -2.54 0.79
C VAL A 110 6.92 -2.85 2.22
N GLY A 111 7.73 -1.98 2.82
CA GLY A 111 8.31 -2.20 4.12
C GLY A 111 8.86 -0.91 4.74
N PHE A 112 9.60 -1.09 5.83
CA PHE A 112 10.35 -0.01 6.45
C PHE A 112 11.80 -0.02 5.97
N THR A 113 12.31 1.15 5.58
CA THR A 113 13.71 1.33 5.17
C THR A 113 14.68 1.43 6.36
N ASP A 114 14.18 1.63 7.57
CA ASP A 114 14.94 1.70 8.82
C ASP A 114 14.43 0.65 9.82
N ASN A 115 15.32 -0.23 10.27
CA ASN A 115 15.02 -1.27 11.26
C ASN A 115 14.40 -0.71 12.54
N ARG A 116 14.81 0.48 12.99
CA ARG A 116 14.21 1.10 14.20
C ARG A 116 12.74 1.44 14.00
N GLN A 117 12.34 1.76 12.76
CA GLN A 117 10.94 2.02 12.43
C GLN A 117 10.17 0.71 12.28
N ALA A 118 10.80 -0.34 11.75
CA ALA A 118 10.23 -1.69 11.74
C ALA A 118 9.93 -2.20 13.16
N ASP A 119 10.88 -2.06 14.11
CA ASP A 119 10.67 -2.46 15.52
C ASP A 119 9.52 -1.68 16.17
N LYS A 120 9.42 -0.37 15.87
CA LYS A 120 8.31 0.47 16.34
C LYS A 120 6.97 0.00 15.74
N ALA A 121 6.96 -0.36 14.46
CA ALA A 121 5.78 -0.85 13.77
C ALA A 121 5.30 -2.17 14.37
N GLU A 122 6.21 -3.13 14.62
CA GLU A 122 5.89 -4.40 15.27
C GLU A 122 5.24 -4.18 16.64
N TYR A 123 5.80 -3.31 17.47
CA TYR A 123 5.20 -2.95 18.76
C TYR A 123 3.79 -2.35 18.61
N LEU A 124 3.58 -1.49 17.60
CA LEU A 124 2.28 -0.88 17.33
C LEU A 124 1.26 -1.90 16.84
N GLU A 125 1.66 -2.85 15.99
CA GLU A 125 0.79 -3.90 15.49
C GLU A 125 0.41 -4.90 16.59
N ALA A 126 1.33 -5.23 17.49
CA ALA A 126 1.01 -6.00 18.69
C ALA A 126 -0.06 -5.30 19.57
N TYR A 127 -0.09 -3.96 19.54
CA TYR A 127 -1.02 -3.16 20.33
C TYR A 127 -2.38 -2.93 19.64
N TYR A 128 -2.39 -2.69 18.33
CA TYR A 128 -3.57 -2.27 17.57
C TYR A 128 -4.11 -3.31 16.57
N GLY A 129 -3.43 -4.45 16.40
CA GLY A 129 -3.69 -5.39 15.31
C GLY A 129 -2.91 -5.02 14.04
N PRO A 130 -3.13 -5.71 12.91
CA PRO A 130 -2.39 -5.46 11.68
C PRO A 130 -2.65 -4.03 11.18
N ILE A 131 -1.61 -3.22 11.01
CA ILE A 131 -1.73 -1.81 10.59
C ILE A 131 -1.24 -1.64 9.16
N PHE A 132 -0.07 -2.19 8.86
CA PHE A 132 0.70 -1.92 7.64
C PHE A 132 0.39 -2.90 6.49
N GLU A 133 -0.31 -3.99 6.79
CA GLU A 133 -0.94 -4.84 5.77
C GLU A 133 -2.04 -4.07 5.04
N LEU A 134 -2.26 -4.37 3.75
CA LEU A 134 -3.40 -3.89 2.99
C LEU A 134 -4.70 -4.47 3.56
N SER A 135 -5.74 -3.65 3.66
CA SER A 135 -7.09 -4.19 3.81
C SER A 135 -7.52 -4.88 2.52
N ASN A 136 -8.59 -5.68 2.56
CA ASN A 136 -9.16 -6.30 1.36
C ASN A 136 -9.52 -5.26 0.28
N ASP A 137 -10.13 -4.14 0.67
CA ASP A 137 -10.50 -3.06 -0.25
C ASP A 137 -9.27 -2.38 -0.86
N GLU A 138 -8.18 -2.24 -0.10
CA GLU A 138 -6.92 -1.66 -0.59
C GLU A 138 -6.20 -2.64 -1.52
N GLN A 139 -6.23 -3.94 -1.19
CA GLN A 139 -5.68 -4.99 -2.04
C GLN A 139 -6.40 -5.05 -3.39
N GLU A 140 -7.73 -4.97 -3.40
CA GLU A 140 -8.52 -4.93 -4.62
C GLU A 140 -8.21 -3.69 -5.47
N GLN A 141 -8.06 -2.52 -4.84
CA GLN A 141 -7.66 -1.30 -5.54
C GLN A 141 -6.27 -1.40 -6.18
N VAL A 142 -5.29 -1.93 -5.45
CA VAL A 142 -3.92 -2.11 -5.95
C VAL A 142 -3.87 -3.15 -7.07
N ALA A 143 -4.56 -4.28 -6.89
CA ALA A 143 -4.64 -5.32 -7.90
C ALA A 143 -5.34 -4.84 -9.17
N GLY A 144 -6.46 -4.12 -9.03
CA GLY A 144 -7.19 -3.52 -10.16
C GLY A 144 -6.35 -2.49 -10.91
N GLY A 145 -5.63 -1.62 -10.20
CA GLY A 145 -4.72 -0.65 -10.84
C GLY A 145 -3.57 -1.32 -11.61
N LEU A 146 -3.01 -2.41 -11.05
CA LEU A 146 -2.00 -3.22 -11.73
C LEU A 146 -2.57 -3.91 -12.97
N GLU A 147 -3.77 -4.50 -12.86
CA GLU A 147 -4.47 -5.13 -13.99
C GLU A 147 -4.74 -4.13 -15.12
N ASP A 148 -5.27 -2.95 -14.80
CA ASP A 148 -5.52 -1.87 -15.76
C ASP A 148 -4.24 -1.46 -16.50
N ASN A 149 -3.11 -1.40 -15.80
CA ASN A 149 -1.83 -1.08 -16.40
C ASN A 149 -1.31 -2.18 -17.33
N ILE A 150 -1.51 -3.45 -16.99
CA ILE A 150 -1.19 -4.58 -17.86
C ILE A 150 -2.11 -4.59 -19.09
N LEU A 151 -3.41 -4.34 -18.93
CA LEU A 151 -4.38 -4.32 -20.03
C LEU A 151 -4.07 -3.19 -21.04
N LYS A 152 -3.61 -2.02 -20.56
CA LYS A 152 -3.14 -0.94 -21.44
C LYS A 152 -1.99 -1.41 -22.34
N ASP A 153 -1.07 -2.21 -21.81
CA ASP A 153 0.04 -2.76 -22.59
C ASP A 153 -0.41 -3.84 -23.58
N LEU A 154 -1.46 -4.60 -23.24
CA LEU A 154 -2.07 -5.59 -24.12
C LEU A 154 -2.95 -4.99 -25.23
N LYS A 155 -3.14 -3.66 -25.28
CA LYS A 155 -4.03 -2.97 -26.22
C LYS A 155 -5.47 -3.54 -26.24
N VAL A 156 -5.94 -4.04 -25.11
CA VAL A 156 -7.30 -4.56 -24.91
C VAL A 156 -8.23 -3.48 -24.38
#